data_AF-A0A951DWW4-F1
#
_entry.id   AF-A0A951DWW4-F1
#
_cell.length_a   1.000
_cell.length_b   1.000
_cell.length_c   1.000
_cell.angle_alpha   90.00
_cell.angle_beta   90.00
_cell.angle_gamma   90.00
#
_symmetry.space_group_name_H-M   'P 1'
#
loop_
_entity.id
_entity.type
_entity.pdbx_description
1 polymer ?
#
loop_
_entity_poly.entity_id
_entity_poly.type
_entity_poly.pdbx_seq_one_letter_code
_entity_poly.pdbx_strand_id
1 'polypeptide(L)'
;MAAGLMWWLQAALAWLPTIAVAVMAALALVAALAQAPRAAKVPWVATVFVCGVLATAAAAWQQSRELAQLRDLSTHLDALARLLPGAPPANPEQTVDSLTSSVYSLNSRIGELQNQIDALREKAKVRSINSETAAKLEDYLRQFGSRPVVVSCVPGDTEAFTYANQITNILRAAGWDAHGPETTSIFGDAPSMGIQLFVRSGVAPDTAKILLDAFQRFDIPFKSGTAANDAIPDNTTVELFVSHKP
;
A
#
# COMPACT_ATOMS: atom_id res chain seq x y z
N MET A 1 28.26 32.51 -9.46
CA MET A 1 27.11 32.95 -8.66
C MET A 1 25.96 31.93 -8.58
N ALA A 2 25.88 30.91 -9.44
CA ALA A 2 24.78 29.92 -9.42
C ALA A 2 24.87 28.83 -8.31
N ALA A 3 26.07 28.53 -7.80
CA ALA A 3 26.26 27.45 -6.81
C ALA A 3 25.71 27.79 -5.41
N GLY A 4 25.63 29.08 -5.04
CA GLY A 4 25.08 29.49 -3.76
C GLY A 4 23.57 29.29 -3.67
N LEU A 5 22.83 29.51 -4.76
CA LEU A 5 21.38 29.36 -4.78
C LEU A 5 20.93 27.90 -4.63
N MET A 6 21.72 26.96 -5.15
CA MET A 6 21.41 25.53 -5.13
C MET A 6 21.56 24.91 -3.73
N TRP A 7 22.50 25.42 -2.92
CA TRP A 7 22.67 25.02 -1.52
C TRP A 7 21.52 25.52 -0.63
N TRP A 8 21.03 26.75 -0.86
CA TRP A 8 19.86 27.28 -0.15
C TRP A 8 18.56 26.53 -0.49
N LEU A 9 18.41 26.07 -1.73
CA LEU A 9 17.25 25.26 -2.14
C LEU A 9 17.26 23.85 -1.53
N GLN A 10 18.44 23.22 -1.38
CA GLN A 10 18.57 21.93 -0.67
C GLN A 10 18.35 22.08 0.83
N ALA A 11 18.85 23.17 1.44
CA ALA A 11 18.58 23.49 2.84
C ALA A 11 17.08 23.76 3.06
N ALA A 12 16.39 24.47 2.16
CA ALA A 12 14.94 24.68 2.26
C ALA A 12 14.14 23.37 2.16
N LEU A 13 14.60 22.42 1.33
CA LEU A 13 13.93 21.12 1.16
C LEU A 13 14.05 20.21 2.40
N ALA A 14 15.16 20.30 3.15
CA ALA A 14 15.35 19.52 4.37
C ALA A 14 14.42 19.96 5.53
N TRP A 15 13.87 21.17 5.46
CA TRP A 15 12.99 21.75 6.48
C TRP A 15 11.51 21.70 6.08
N LEU A 16 11.18 21.23 4.88
CA LEU A 16 9.79 20.98 4.45
C LEU A 16 8.98 20.11 5.44
N PRO A 17 9.49 19.00 6.01
CA PRO A 17 8.72 18.20 6.96
C PRO A 17 8.51 18.92 8.30
N THR A 18 9.49 19.68 8.79
CA THR A 18 9.35 20.43 10.05
C THR A 18 8.41 21.63 9.89
N ILE A 19 8.45 22.31 8.75
CA ILE A 19 7.50 23.38 8.40
C ILE A 19 6.09 22.82 8.24
N ALA A 20 5.91 21.66 7.61
CA ALA A 20 4.60 21.00 7.47
C ALA A 20 4.00 20.62 8.84
N VAL A 21 4.81 20.10 9.76
CA VAL A 21 4.37 19.79 11.14
C VAL A 21 4.01 21.07 11.89
N ALA A 22 4.78 22.15 11.74
CA ALA A 22 4.48 23.44 12.37
C ALA A 22 3.17 24.07 11.82
N VAL A 23 2.94 23.96 10.51
CA VAL A 23 1.70 24.42 9.86
C VAL A 23 0.50 23.58 10.29
N MET A 24 0.65 22.26 10.40
CA MET A 24 -0.40 21.37 10.89
C MET A 24 -0.73 21.62 12.37
N ALA A 25 0.29 21.89 13.20
CA ALA A 25 0.10 22.27 14.60
C ALA A 25 -0.60 23.63 14.73
N ALA A 26 -0.23 24.61 13.90
CA ALA A 26 -0.91 25.91 13.85
C ALA A 26 -2.37 25.78 13.38
N LEU A 27 -2.64 24.96 12.36
CA LEU A 27 -4.00 24.68 11.88
C LEU A 27 -4.85 23.95 12.92
N ALA A 28 -4.27 23.00 13.66
CA ALA A 28 -4.94 22.35 14.78
C ALA A 28 -5.27 23.33 15.92
N LEU A 29 -4.38 24.30 16.17
CA LEU A 29 -4.57 25.34 17.17
C LEU A 29 -5.63 26.38 16.74
N VAL A 30 -5.67 26.72 15.45
CA VAL A 30 -6.73 27.57 14.88
C VAL A 30 -8.08 26.84 14.87
N ALA A 31 -8.11 25.56 14.52
CA ALA A 31 -9.32 24.72 14.61
C ALA A 31 -9.82 24.60 16.06
N ALA A 32 -8.91 24.59 17.04
CA ALA A 32 -9.24 24.62 18.46
C ALA A 32 -9.80 25.95 18.98
N LEU A 33 -9.43 27.05 18.34
CA LEU A 33 -9.96 28.37 18.67
C LEU A 33 -11.24 28.70 17.89
N ALA A 34 -11.51 28.02 16.77
CA ALA A 34 -12.53 28.42 15.81
C ALA A 34 -13.98 28.07 16.19
N GLN A 35 -14.27 27.04 17.01
CA GLN A 35 -15.64 26.84 17.56
C GLN A 35 -15.72 25.64 18.52
N ALA A 36 -16.27 25.86 19.72
CA ALA A 36 -16.91 24.81 20.50
C ALA A 36 -18.24 25.32 21.09
N PRO A 37 -19.38 24.62 20.88
CA PRO A 37 -20.62 24.89 21.60
C PRO A 37 -20.41 24.68 23.11
N ARG A 38 -21.00 25.56 23.92
CA ARG A 38 -20.66 25.84 25.33
C ARG A 38 -20.66 24.65 26.31
N ALA A 39 -21.10 23.44 25.93
CA ALA A 39 -21.27 22.30 26.84
C ALA A 39 -20.20 21.19 26.77
N ALA A 40 -19.30 21.17 25.78
CA ALA A 40 -18.38 20.04 25.56
C ALA A 40 -16.89 20.41 25.50
N LYS A 41 -16.48 21.46 26.21
CA LYS A 41 -15.10 21.98 26.14
C LYS A 41 -14.04 21.03 26.70
N VAL A 42 -14.35 20.33 27.79
CA VAL A 42 -13.39 19.46 28.48
C VAL A 42 -13.07 18.18 27.71
N PRO A 43 -14.05 17.39 27.22
CA PRO A 43 -13.73 16.16 26.48
C PRO A 43 -13.02 16.47 25.17
N TRP A 44 -13.37 17.56 24.49
CA TRP A 44 -12.78 17.93 23.20
C TRP A 44 -11.31 18.36 23.31
N VAL A 45 -10.98 19.16 24.34
CA VAL A 45 -9.59 19.54 24.63
C VAL A 45 -8.76 18.30 25.03
N ALA A 46 -9.36 17.35 25.76
CA ALA A 46 -8.68 16.11 26.11
C ALA A 46 -8.36 15.24 24.87
N THR A 47 -9.25 15.13 23.89
CA THR A 47 -8.99 14.35 22.66
C THR A 47 -7.86 14.97 21.84
N VAL A 48 -7.84 16.29 21.69
CA VAL A 48 -6.77 16.99 20.96
C VAL A 48 -5.42 16.80 21.65
N PHE A 49 -5.38 16.84 22.98
CA PHE A 49 -4.16 16.61 23.75
C PHE A 49 -3.65 15.17 23.60
N VAL A 50 -4.55 14.17 23.65
CA VAL A 50 -4.20 12.75 23.47
C VAL A 50 -3.70 12.48 22.05
N CYS A 51 -4.36 13.03 21.02
CA CYS A 51 -3.90 12.91 19.63
C CYS A 51 -2.53 13.58 19.42
N GLY A 52 -2.29 14.74 20.03
CA GLY A 52 -0.99 15.43 19.98
C GLY A 52 0.13 14.61 20.61
N VAL A 53 -0.11 14.06 21.81
CA VAL A 53 0.87 13.20 22.50
C VAL A 53 1.14 11.92 21.70
N LEU A 54 0.11 11.27 21.16
CA LEU A 54 0.27 10.07 20.32
C LEU A 54 1.08 10.35 19.04
N ALA A 55 0.85 11.48 18.38
CA ALA A 55 1.60 11.86 17.19
C ALA A 55 3.09 12.09 17.52
N THR A 56 3.39 12.76 18.64
CA THR A 56 4.79 12.97 19.08
C THR A 56 5.47 11.66 19.50
N ALA A 57 4.75 10.74 20.14
CA ALA A 57 5.26 9.43 20.52
C ALA A 57 5.53 8.54 19.30
N ALA A 58 4.66 8.56 18.29
CA ALA A 58 4.85 7.83 17.04
C ALA A 58 6.05 8.38 16.25
N ALA A 59 6.20 9.70 16.17
CA ALA A 59 7.36 10.33 15.52
C ALA A 59 8.68 10.02 16.25
N ALA A 60 8.69 10.08 17.59
CA ALA A 60 9.86 9.71 18.39
C ALA A 60 10.21 8.22 18.24
N TRP A 61 9.21 7.35 18.13
CA TRP A 61 9.42 5.92 17.92
C TRP A 61 9.98 5.62 16.53
N GLN A 62 9.48 6.31 15.50
CA GLN A 62 10.00 6.18 14.13
C GLN A 62 11.44 6.70 14.02
N GLN A 63 11.75 7.82 14.67
CA GLN A 63 13.10 8.38 14.74
C GLN A 63 14.07 7.45 15.50
N SER A 64 13.59 6.73 16.53
CA SER A 64 14.41 5.74 17.25
C SER A 64 14.77 4.53 16.38
N ARG A 65 13.90 4.11 15.47
CA ARG A 65 14.17 3.04 14.51
C ARG A 65 15.19 3.46 13.45
N GLU A 66 15.06 4.68 12.93
CA GLU A 66 16.03 5.23 11.98
C GLU A 66 17.41 5.39 12.62
N LEU A 67 17.48 5.84 13.88
CA LEU A 67 18.74 5.90 14.63
C LEU A 67 19.34 4.51 14.88
N ALA A 68 18.52 3.49 15.14
CA ALA A 68 19.01 2.12 15.29
C ALA A 68 19.57 1.57 13.97
N GLN A 69 18.91 1.83 12.84
CA GLN A 69 19.39 1.46 11.50
C GLN A 69 20.67 2.19 11.12
N LEU A 70 20.77 3.49 11.40
CA LEU A 70 21.99 4.26 11.16
C LEU A 70 23.15 3.78 12.03
N ARG A 71 22.88 3.38 13.27
CA ARG A 71 23.89 2.82 14.17
C ARG A 71 24.38 1.46 13.69
N ASP A 72 23.48 0.62 13.19
CA ASP A 72 23.84 -0.67 12.60
C ASP A 72 24.62 -0.51 11.28
N LEU A 73 24.26 0.48 10.46
CA LEU A 73 25.06 0.85 9.29
C LEU A 73 26.44 1.39 9.67
N SER A 74 26.54 2.19 10.73
CA SER A 74 27.82 2.70 11.24
C SER A 74 28.72 1.57 11.75
N THR A 75 28.17 0.59 12.47
CA THR A 75 28.96 -0.55 12.96
C THR A 75 29.42 -1.46 11.81
N HIS A 76 28.60 -1.61 10.76
CA HIS A 76 29.00 -2.32 9.55
C HIS A 76 30.09 -1.57 8.76
N LEU A 77 30.00 -0.25 8.67
CA LEU A 77 31.02 0.58 8.04
C LEU A 77 32.33 0.60 8.84
N ASP A 78 32.27 0.63 10.17
CA ASP A 78 33.45 0.50 11.04
C ASP A 78 34.08 -0.90 10.94
N ALA A 79 33.26 -1.95 10.82
CA ALA A 79 33.74 -3.30 10.57
C ALA A 79 34.43 -3.41 9.21
N LEU A 80 33.90 -2.74 8.17
CA LEU A 80 34.53 -2.65 6.85
C LEU A 80 35.81 -1.81 6.89
N ALA A 81 35.84 -0.69 7.63
CA ALA A 81 37.01 0.15 7.80
C ALA A 81 38.15 -0.57 8.54
N ARG A 82 37.82 -1.47 9.48
CA ARG A 82 38.79 -2.34 10.16
C ARG A 82 39.32 -3.49 9.30
N LEU A 83 38.59 -3.86 8.24
CA LEU A 83 39.04 -4.85 7.26
C LEU A 83 39.93 -4.23 6.18
N LEU A 84 39.99 -2.90 6.05
CA LEU A 84 41.06 -2.24 5.30
C LEU A 84 42.34 -2.24 6.15
N PRO A 85 43.47 -2.77 5.65
CA PRO A 85 44.72 -2.74 6.39
C PRO A 85 45.24 -1.30 6.46
N GLY A 86 45.13 -0.69 7.64
CA GLY A 86 45.71 0.61 7.97
C GLY A 86 47.23 0.58 8.18
N ALA A 87 47.98 -0.08 7.30
CA ALA A 87 49.44 -0.10 7.32
C ALA A 87 50.01 -0.16 5.89
N PRO A 88 51.13 0.53 5.58
CA PRO A 88 51.78 0.40 4.28
C PRO A 88 52.29 -1.06 4.13
N PRO A 89 51.93 -1.79 3.05
CA PRO A 89 52.18 -3.23 3.00
C PRO A 89 53.61 -3.58 2.58
N ALA A 90 54.13 -4.66 3.17
CA ALA A 90 55.40 -5.30 2.81
C ALA A 90 55.33 -6.15 1.54
N ASN A 91 54.17 -6.28 0.87
CA ASN A 91 54.09 -6.92 -0.46
C ASN A 91 52.83 -6.49 -1.25
N PRO A 92 52.97 -5.93 -2.46
CA PRO A 92 51.86 -5.36 -3.24
C PRO A 92 50.93 -6.40 -3.89
N GLU A 93 51.43 -7.60 -4.23
CA GLU A 93 50.63 -8.59 -4.99
C GLU A 93 49.47 -9.19 -4.18
N GLN A 94 49.67 -9.51 -2.89
CA GLN A 94 48.62 -10.03 -2.01
C GLN A 94 47.49 -9.02 -1.75
N THR A 95 47.81 -7.73 -1.86
CA THR A 95 46.85 -6.64 -1.65
C THR A 95 45.89 -6.53 -2.84
N VAL A 96 46.41 -6.69 -4.06
CA VAL A 96 45.61 -6.61 -5.29
C VAL A 96 44.61 -7.77 -5.39
N ASP A 97 45.02 -8.99 -5.03
CA ASP A 97 44.11 -10.16 -5.06
C ASP A 97 43.00 -10.07 -3.99
N SER A 98 43.33 -9.54 -2.81
CA SER A 98 42.35 -9.30 -1.73
C SER A 98 41.37 -8.18 -2.09
N LEU A 99 41.84 -7.09 -2.71
CA LEU A 99 40.97 -6.03 -3.23
C LEU A 99 40.09 -6.55 -4.36
N THR A 100 40.63 -7.36 -5.27
CA THR A 100 39.88 -7.92 -6.41
C THR A 100 38.77 -8.84 -5.92
N SER A 101 39.07 -9.77 -5.00
CA SER A 101 38.06 -10.66 -4.39
C SER A 101 37.00 -9.89 -3.59
N SER A 102 37.39 -8.83 -2.87
CA SER A 102 36.46 -7.96 -2.16
C SER A 102 35.54 -7.20 -3.12
N VAL A 103 36.07 -6.66 -4.23
CA VAL A 103 35.28 -6.01 -5.28
C VAL A 103 34.30 -6.98 -5.93
N TYR A 104 34.71 -8.22 -6.23
CA TYR A 104 33.80 -9.25 -6.74
C TYR A 104 32.68 -9.58 -5.74
N SER A 105 33.00 -9.67 -4.45
CA SER A 105 32.01 -9.95 -3.40
C SER A 105 31.03 -8.80 -3.17
N LEU A 106 31.48 -7.55 -3.34
CA LEU A 106 30.61 -6.38 -3.25
C LEU A 106 29.70 -6.30 -4.47
N ASN A 107 30.23 -6.58 -5.66
CA ASN A 107 29.45 -6.55 -6.89
C ASN A 107 28.36 -7.63 -6.90
N SER A 108 28.65 -8.83 -6.39
CA SER A 108 27.63 -9.88 -6.25
C SER A 108 26.55 -9.51 -5.22
N ARG A 109 26.93 -8.89 -4.10
CA ARG A 109 25.96 -8.39 -3.10
C ARG A 109 25.11 -7.23 -3.62
N ILE A 110 25.68 -6.33 -4.42
CA ILE A 110 24.93 -5.27 -5.11
C ILE A 110 23.89 -5.88 -6.04
N GLY A 111 24.27 -6.88 -6.83
CA GLY A 111 23.34 -7.61 -7.70
C GLY A 111 22.21 -8.29 -6.93
N GLU A 112 22.53 -8.92 -5.80
CA GLU A 112 21.53 -9.56 -4.93
C GLU A 112 20.56 -8.54 -4.31
N LEU A 113 21.08 -7.42 -3.80
CA LEU A 113 20.24 -6.34 -3.26
C LEU A 113 19.37 -5.69 -4.34
N GLN A 114 19.90 -5.55 -5.56
CA GLN A 114 19.12 -5.05 -6.70
C GLN A 114 17.94 -5.98 -7.01
N ASN A 115 18.19 -7.30 -7.07
CA ASN A 115 17.14 -8.31 -7.27
C ASN A 115 16.10 -8.29 -6.15
N GLN A 116 16.53 -8.12 -4.90
CA GLN A 116 15.61 -8.00 -3.76
C GLN A 116 14.79 -6.71 -3.82
N ILE A 117 15.38 -5.59 -4.21
CA ILE A 117 14.67 -4.32 -4.42
C ILE A 117 13.65 -4.47 -5.53
N ASP A 118 13.99 -5.11 -6.64
CA ASP A 118 13.07 -5.31 -7.76
C ASP A 118 11.94 -6.27 -7.39
N ALA A 119 12.23 -7.35 -6.65
CA ALA A 119 11.22 -8.25 -6.11
C ALA A 119 10.30 -7.55 -5.09
N LEU A 120 10.84 -6.67 -4.24
CA LEU A 120 10.06 -5.86 -3.30
C LEU A 120 9.22 -4.79 -4.00
N ARG A 121 9.75 -4.15 -5.04
CA ARG A 121 9.01 -3.20 -5.88
C ARG A 121 7.85 -3.89 -6.60
N GLU A 122 8.08 -5.08 -7.14
CA GLU A 122 7.03 -5.85 -7.81
C GLU A 122 5.94 -6.30 -6.82
N LYS A 123 6.33 -6.69 -5.60
CA LYS A 123 5.38 -6.98 -4.51
C LYS A 123 4.62 -5.73 -4.05
N ALA A 124 5.29 -4.59 -3.94
CA ALA A 124 4.70 -3.31 -3.52
C ALA A 124 3.82 -2.64 -4.59
N LYS A 125 3.84 -3.11 -5.84
CA LYS A 125 2.97 -2.62 -6.90
C LYS A 125 1.50 -2.89 -6.54
N VAL A 126 0.80 -1.84 -6.15
CA VAL A 126 -0.64 -1.84 -5.82
C VAL A 126 -1.44 -2.30 -7.04
N ARG A 127 -2.41 -3.21 -6.87
CA ARG A 127 -3.32 -3.56 -7.95
C ARG A 127 -4.11 -2.31 -8.34
N SER A 128 -4.10 -2.00 -9.62
CA SER A 128 -4.85 -0.88 -10.17
C SER A 128 -5.40 -1.25 -11.53
N ILE A 129 -6.67 -0.94 -11.77
CA ILE A 129 -7.25 -1.04 -13.10
C ILE A 129 -6.93 0.28 -13.83
N ASN A 130 -6.23 0.21 -14.97
CA ASN A 130 -5.94 1.37 -15.80
C ASN A 130 -7.25 2.05 -16.22
N SER A 131 -7.28 3.39 -16.29
CA SER A 131 -8.48 4.16 -16.66
C SER A 131 -9.04 3.79 -18.02
N GLU A 132 -8.18 3.45 -18.99
CA GLU A 132 -8.63 2.98 -20.31
C GLU A 132 -9.33 1.62 -20.23
N THR A 133 -8.77 0.68 -19.45
CA THR A 133 -9.37 -0.63 -19.21
C THR A 133 -10.68 -0.50 -18.45
N ALA A 134 -10.73 0.39 -17.44
CA ALA A 134 -11.94 0.71 -16.69
C ALA A 134 -13.05 1.21 -17.61
N ALA A 135 -12.77 2.17 -18.49
CA ALA A 135 -13.77 2.69 -19.44
C ALA A 135 -14.29 1.59 -20.39
N LYS A 136 -13.41 0.75 -20.94
CA LYS A 136 -13.83 -0.37 -21.80
C LYS A 136 -14.65 -1.41 -21.05
N LEU A 137 -14.30 -1.68 -19.79
CA LEU A 137 -15.05 -2.56 -18.91
C LEU A 137 -16.44 -1.98 -18.60
N GLU A 138 -16.52 -0.68 -18.32
CA GLU A 138 -17.78 0.04 -18.07
C GLU A 138 -18.72 -0.07 -19.28
N ASP A 139 -18.23 0.24 -20.48
CA ASP A 139 -19.01 0.16 -21.71
C ASP A 139 -19.45 -1.28 -22.00
N TYR A 140 -18.58 -2.27 -21.74
CA TYR A 140 -18.93 -3.69 -21.87
C TYR A 140 -19.98 -4.14 -20.86
N LEU A 141 -19.96 -3.63 -19.63
CA LEU A 141 -20.92 -4.03 -18.61
C LEU A 141 -22.27 -3.33 -18.80
N ARG A 142 -22.30 -2.13 -19.38
CA ARG A 142 -23.52 -1.34 -19.60
C ARG A 142 -24.55 -2.04 -20.50
N GLN A 143 -24.10 -2.81 -21.48
CA GLN A 143 -25.00 -3.58 -22.39
C GLN A 143 -25.80 -4.69 -21.69
N PHE A 144 -25.44 -5.11 -20.47
CA PHE A 144 -26.11 -6.21 -19.76
C PHE A 144 -27.20 -5.76 -18.77
N GLY A 145 -27.43 -4.44 -18.65
CA GLY A 145 -28.42 -3.85 -17.75
C GLY A 145 -28.01 -3.86 -16.27
N SER A 146 -28.84 -3.28 -15.41
CA SER A 146 -28.58 -3.20 -13.97
C SER A 146 -28.70 -4.57 -13.31
N ARG A 147 -27.68 -4.96 -12.55
CA ARG A 147 -27.60 -6.22 -11.80
C ARG A 147 -27.05 -5.96 -10.40
N PRO A 148 -27.61 -6.63 -9.36
CA PRO A 148 -27.14 -6.46 -7.99
C PRO A 148 -25.81 -7.18 -7.78
N VAL A 149 -24.81 -6.43 -7.31
CA VAL A 149 -23.48 -6.95 -6.99
C VAL A 149 -23.02 -6.37 -5.65
N VAL A 150 -22.56 -7.23 -4.75
CA VAL A 150 -21.95 -6.81 -3.49
C VAL A 150 -20.45 -6.99 -3.63
N VAL A 151 -19.66 -5.98 -3.30
CA VAL A 151 -18.21 -6.06 -3.26
C VAL A 151 -17.78 -6.06 -1.80
N SER A 152 -16.96 -7.05 -1.46
CA SER A 152 -16.47 -7.32 -0.11
C SER A 152 -14.95 -7.43 -0.14
N CYS A 153 -14.28 -7.09 0.96
CA CYS A 153 -12.84 -7.25 1.08
C CYS A 153 -12.39 -7.76 2.44
N VAL A 154 -11.16 -8.28 2.48
CA VAL A 154 -10.53 -8.73 3.73
C VAL A 154 -10.28 -7.54 4.69
N PRO A 155 -10.58 -7.68 5.99
CA PRO A 155 -10.35 -6.61 6.95
C PRO A 155 -8.85 -6.35 7.17
N GLY A 156 -8.47 -5.08 7.30
CA GLY A 156 -7.09 -4.67 7.61
C GLY A 156 -6.14 -4.55 6.41
N ASP A 157 -6.58 -4.94 5.21
CA ASP A 157 -5.81 -4.75 3.97
C ASP A 157 -6.28 -3.50 3.23
N THR A 158 -5.51 -2.41 3.36
CA THR A 158 -5.78 -1.13 2.69
C THR A 158 -5.69 -1.23 1.17
N GLU A 159 -4.86 -2.13 0.64
CA GLU A 159 -4.70 -2.33 -0.80
C GLU A 159 -5.94 -3.04 -1.36
N ALA A 160 -6.38 -4.12 -0.73
CA ALA A 160 -7.59 -4.83 -1.12
C ALA A 160 -8.83 -3.93 -1.03
N PHE A 161 -8.93 -3.10 0.02
CA PHE A 161 -10.02 -2.13 0.16
C PHE A 161 -9.99 -1.07 -0.95
N THR A 162 -8.81 -0.56 -1.33
CA THR A 162 -8.67 0.41 -2.42
C THR A 162 -9.05 -0.21 -3.76
N TYR A 163 -8.59 -1.44 -4.02
CA TYR A 163 -8.89 -2.16 -5.25
C TYR A 163 -10.38 -2.54 -5.35
N ALA A 164 -10.99 -2.99 -4.25
CA ALA A 164 -12.43 -3.25 -4.16
C ALA A 164 -13.26 -1.98 -4.41
N ASN A 165 -12.82 -0.82 -3.90
CA ASN A 165 -13.44 0.47 -4.21
C ASN A 165 -13.36 0.80 -5.70
N GLN A 166 -12.22 0.57 -6.35
CA GLN A 166 -12.08 0.79 -7.80
C GLN A 166 -13.08 -0.06 -8.58
N ILE A 167 -13.17 -1.36 -8.28
CA ILE A 167 -14.12 -2.28 -8.92
C ILE A 167 -15.56 -1.79 -8.69
N THR A 168 -15.93 -1.44 -7.46
CA THR A 168 -17.29 -0.99 -7.14
C THR A 168 -17.65 0.27 -7.91
N ASN A 169 -16.71 1.21 -8.05
CA ASN A 169 -16.92 2.45 -8.80
C ASN A 169 -17.13 2.18 -10.30
N ILE A 170 -16.36 1.26 -10.89
CA ILE A 170 -16.53 0.84 -12.30
C ILE A 170 -17.91 0.21 -12.51
N LEU A 171 -18.33 -0.70 -11.61
CA LEU A 171 -19.65 -1.33 -11.70
C LEU A 171 -20.77 -0.29 -11.62
N ARG A 172 -20.68 0.69 -10.71
CA ARG A 172 -21.65 1.79 -10.62
C ARG A 172 -21.64 2.67 -11.88
N ALA A 173 -20.49 2.97 -12.45
CA ALA A 173 -20.36 3.74 -13.69
C ALA A 173 -20.93 2.99 -14.92
N ALA A 174 -20.91 1.65 -14.89
CA ALA A 174 -21.60 0.81 -15.86
C ALA A 174 -23.14 0.77 -15.70
N GLY A 175 -23.68 1.37 -14.63
CA GLY A 175 -25.12 1.39 -14.33
C GLY A 175 -25.61 0.15 -13.57
N TRP A 176 -24.71 -0.58 -12.91
CA TRP A 176 -25.06 -1.73 -12.08
C TRP A 176 -25.37 -1.31 -10.64
N ASP A 177 -26.18 -2.10 -9.95
CA ASP A 177 -26.54 -1.89 -8.55
C ASP A 177 -25.46 -2.48 -7.64
N ALA A 178 -24.32 -1.79 -7.57
CA ALA A 178 -23.13 -2.25 -6.88
C ALA A 178 -22.96 -1.62 -5.48
N HIS A 179 -22.92 -2.47 -4.46
CA HIS A 179 -22.72 -2.11 -3.06
C HIS A 179 -21.30 -2.47 -2.58
N GLY A 180 -20.80 -1.72 -1.59
CA GLY A 180 -19.48 -1.96 -0.98
C GLY A 180 -18.44 -0.87 -1.25
N PRO A 181 -17.17 -1.11 -0.87
CA PRO A 181 -16.66 -2.37 -0.32
C PRO A 181 -17.04 -2.57 1.16
N GLU A 182 -17.54 -3.75 1.48
CA GLU A 182 -17.80 -4.17 2.86
C GLU A 182 -16.62 -4.99 3.41
N THR A 183 -16.18 -4.69 4.63
CA THR A 183 -15.14 -5.51 5.28
C THR A 183 -15.77 -6.71 5.96
N THR A 184 -15.32 -7.91 5.62
CA THR A 184 -15.95 -9.14 6.13
C THR A 184 -14.93 -10.26 6.31
N SER A 185 -15.04 -10.94 7.47
CA SER A 185 -14.24 -12.12 7.83
C SER A 185 -15.00 -13.43 7.59
N ILE A 186 -16.19 -13.37 6.99
CA ILE A 186 -17.13 -14.50 6.91
C ILE A 186 -16.61 -15.59 5.94
N PHE A 187 -15.64 -15.26 5.08
CA PHE A 187 -15.14 -16.12 3.99
C PHE A 187 -13.96 -17.06 4.37
N GLY A 188 -13.69 -17.21 5.67
CA GLY A 188 -12.72 -18.18 6.21
C GLY A 188 -11.29 -17.68 6.31
N ASP A 189 -10.50 -18.33 7.18
CA ASP A 189 -9.09 -17.99 7.51
C ASP A 189 -8.09 -18.25 6.36
N ALA A 190 -8.54 -18.84 5.25
CA ALA A 190 -7.69 -19.13 4.10
C ALA A 190 -7.76 -17.95 3.13
N PRO A 191 -6.72 -17.11 2.99
CA PRO A 191 -6.70 -16.07 1.99
C PRO A 191 -6.72 -16.74 0.62
N SER A 192 -7.88 -16.74 -0.05
CA SER A 192 -7.86 -16.81 -1.50
C SER A 192 -7.00 -15.65 -1.99
N MET A 193 -6.28 -15.79 -3.09
CA MET A 193 -5.51 -14.69 -3.65
C MET A 193 -6.28 -14.13 -4.85
N GLY A 194 -6.41 -12.79 -4.94
CA GLY A 194 -7.12 -12.14 -6.05
C GLY A 194 -8.60 -11.80 -5.80
N ILE A 195 -9.42 -11.89 -6.85
CA ILE A 195 -10.89 -11.69 -6.79
C ILE A 195 -11.57 -13.06 -6.83
N GLN A 196 -12.47 -13.34 -5.90
CA GLN A 196 -13.27 -14.56 -5.88
C GLN A 196 -14.77 -14.23 -5.93
N LEU A 197 -15.52 -14.93 -6.78
CA LEU A 197 -16.96 -14.76 -6.89
C LEU A 197 -17.70 -15.77 -6.00
N PHE A 198 -18.66 -15.27 -5.23
CA PHE A 198 -19.59 -16.05 -4.43
C PHE A 198 -21.01 -15.90 -4.96
N VAL A 199 -21.70 -17.03 -5.04
CA VAL A 199 -23.10 -17.13 -5.48
C VAL A 199 -23.85 -18.02 -4.51
N ARG A 200 -25.17 -17.87 -4.41
CA ARG A 200 -25.96 -18.75 -3.55
C ARG A 200 -25.97 -20.19 -4.06
N SER A 201 -25.99 -21.18 -3.16
CA SER A 201 -26.02 -22.60 -3.57
C SER A 201 -27.26 -22.91 -4.41
N GLY A 202 -27.08 -23.72 -5.46
CA GLY A 202 -28.17 -24.29 -6.25
C GLY A 202 -28.59 -23.48 -7.49
N VAL A 203 -28.14 -22.22 -7.65
CA VAL A 203 -28.35 -21.42 -8.87
C VAL A 203 -27.14 -20.53 -9.12
N ALA A 204 -26.45 -20.73 -10.25
CA ALA A 204 -25.40 -19.80 -10.69
C ALA A 204 -26.04 -18.67 -11.52
N PRO A 205 -26.18 -17.44 -10.99
CA PRO A 205 -26.80 -16.34 -11.70
C PRO A 205 -26.01 -15.99 -12.97
N ASP A 206 -26.71 -15.57 -14.04
CA ASP A 206 -26.08 -15.10 -15.27
C ASP A 206 -25.14 -13.91 -15.02
N THR A 207 -25.41 -13.12 -13.99
CA THR A 207 -24.55 -12.05 -13.49
C THR A 207 -23.12 -12.53 -13.21
N ALA A 208 -22.94 -13.72 -12.63
CA ALA A 208 -21.61 -14.25 -12.32
C ALA A 208 -20.85 -14.64 -13.60
N LYS A 209 -21.55 -15.21 -14.59
CA LYS A 209 -20.94 -15.56 -15.89
C LYS A 209 -20.47 -14.30 -16.63
N ILE A 210 -21.28 -13.24 -16.61
CA ILE A 210 -20.95 -11.96 -17.24
C ILE A 210 -19.70 -11.35 -16.58
N LEU A 211 -19.61 -11.39 -15.25
CA LEU A 211 -18.45 -10.86 -14.52
C LEU A 211 -17.18 -11.68 -14.79
N LEU A 212 -17.26 -13.02 -14.78
CA LEU A 212 -16.11 -13.88 -15.11
C LEU A 212 -15.61 -13.63 -16.53
N ASP A 213 -16.53 -13.53 -17.50
CA ASP A 213 -16.19 -13.22 -18.89
C ASP A 213 -15.58 -11.82 -19.03
N ALA A 214 -16.14 -10.81 -18.34
CA ALA A 214 -15.58 -9.47 -18.33
C ALA A 214 -14.15 -9.46 -17.75
N PHE A 215 -13.93 -10.09 -16.60
CA PHE A 215 -12.60 -10.14 -15.98
C PHE A 215 -11.59 -10.87 -16.86
N GLN A 216 -11.99 -11.98 -17.49
CA GLN A 216 -11.14 -12.68 -18.44
C GLN A 216 -10.81 -11.82 -19.67
N ARG A 217 -11.80 -11.11 -20.22
CA ARG A 217 -11.63 -10.30 -21.43
C ARG A 217 -10.74 -9.08 -21.23
N PHE A 218 -10.76 -8.50 -20.03
CA PHE A 218 -10.00 -7.29 -19.69
C PHE A 218 -8.74 -7.58 -18.86
N ASP A 219 -8.31 -8.85 -18.80
CA ASP A 219 -7.11 -9.30 -18.08
C ASP A 219 -7.07 -8.86 -16.61
N ILE A 220 -8.23 -8.89 -15.97
CA ILE A 220 -8.37 -8.61 -14.53
C ILE A 220 -8.12 -9.93 -13.79
N PRO A 221 -7.13 -10.03 -12.89
CA PRO A 221 -6.85 -11.28 -12.19
C PRO A 221 -7.99 -11.72 -11.27
N PHE A 222 -8.54 -12.91 -11.52
CA PHE A 222 -9.60 -13.53 -10.70
C PHE A 222 -9.35 -15.03 -10.50
N LYS A 223 -9.95 -15.60 -9.46
CA LYS A 223 -9.99 -17.03 -9.23
C LYS A 223 -11.11 -17.65 -10.06
N SER A 224 -10.76 -18.56 -10.96
CA SER A 224 -11.72 -19.23 -11.84
C SER A 224 -12.80 -19.97 -11.06
N GLY A 225 -14.05 -19.80 -11.51
CA GLY A 225 -15.23 -20.45 -10.94
C GLY A 225 -16.00 -19.57 -9.95
N THR A 226 -17.00 -20.18 -9.31
CA THR A 226 -17.80 -19.55 -8.26
C THR A 226 -17.79 -20.44 -7.03
N ALA A 227 -17.78 -19.84 -5.85
CA ALA A 227 -17.98 -20.54 -4.59
C ALA A 227 -19.41 -20.33 -4.10
N ALA A 228 -19.96 -21.34 -3.43
CA ALA A 228 -21.31 -21.27 -2.90
C ALA A 228 -21.32 -20.54 -1.55
N ASN A 229 -22.27 -19.61 -1.35
CA ASN A 229 -22.51 -18.93 -0.09
C ASN A 229 -24.02 -18.73 0.14
N ASP A 230 -24.57 -19.45 1.12
CA ASP A 230 -26.00 -19.37 1.45
C ASP A 230 -26.37 -18.14 2.29
N ALA A 231 -25.39 -17.35 2.74
CA ALA A 231 -25.63 -16.07 3.39
C ALA A 231 -26.03 -14.95 2.41
N ILE A 232 -25.89 -15.17 1.10
CA ILE A 232 -26.32 -14.21 0.07
C ILE A 232 -27.86 -14.16 0.06
N PRO A 233 -28.47 -12.97 0.26
CA PRO A 233 -29.91 -12.85 0.49
C PRO A 233 -30.75 -13.32 -0.69
N ASP A 234 -30.28 -13.10 -1.93
CA ASP A 234 -31.02 -13.37 -3.16
C ASP A 234 -30.23 -14.21 -4.17
N ASN A 235 -30.93 -15.04 -4.95
CA ASN A 235 -30.32 -15.92 -5.96
C ASN A 235 -29.80 -15.16 -7.21
N THR A 236 -30.11 -13.87 -7.32
CA THR A 236 -29.70 -12.99 -8.42
C THR A 236 -28.47 -12.15 -8.09
N THR A 237 -28.16 -12.01 -6.81
CA THR A 237 -27.04 -11.21 -6.29
C THR A 237 -25.75 -12.01 -6.35
N VAL A 238 -24.69 -11.36 -6.80
CA VAL A 238 -23.33 -11.93 -6.81
C VAL A 238 -22.48 -11.15 -5.84
N GLU A 239 -21.68 -11.85 -5.05
CA GLU A 239 -20.72 -11.22 -4.16
C GLU A 239 -19.30 -11.38 -4.70
N LEU A 240 -18.57 -10.28 -4.83
CA LEU A 240 -17.18 -10.20 -5.23
C LEU A 240 -16.32 -10.01 -3.99
N PHE A 241 -15.56 -11.04 -3.63
CA PHE A 241 -14.61 -10.95 -2.52
C PHE A 241 -13.21 -10.63 -3.04
N VAL A 242 -12.68 -9.48 -2.62
CA VAL A 242 -11.32 -9.04 -2.92
C VAL A 242 -10.43 -9.34 -1.73
N SER A 243 -9.49 -10.26 -1.95
CA SER A 243 -8.55 -10.72 -0.93
C SER A 243 -7.13 -10.25 -1.25
N HIS A 244 -6.15 -10.68 -0.45
CA HIS A 244 -4.74 -10.32 -0.60
C HIS A 244 -4.21 -10.59 -2.02
N LYS A 245 -3.22 -9.79 -2.44
CA LYS A 245 -2.54 -9.92 -3.73
C LYS A 245 -1.85 -11.30 -3.86
N PRO A 246 -1.95 -12.00 -5.02
CA PRO A 246 -1.22 -13.23 -5.30
C PRO A 246 0.30 -13.09 -5.30
#